data_AF-A0A1Q7ST65-F1
#
_entry.id   AF-A0A1Q7ST65-F1
#
_cell.length_a   1.000
_cell.length_b   1.000
_cell.length_c   1.000
_cell.angle_alpha   90.00
_cell.angle_beta   90.00
_cell.angle_gamma   90.00
#
_symmetry.space_group_name_H-M   'P 1'
#
loop_
_entity.id
_entity.type
_entity.pdbx_description
1 polymer ?
#
loop_
_entity_poly.entity_id
_entity_poly.type
_entity_poly.pdbx_seq_one_letter_code
_entity_poly.pdbx_strand_id
1 'polypeptide(L)'
;MRMVREAGPEILRIGRGRATQYGLRQVWPNLDSSRFPLFRISESGTAVSAGELITLAAHQSAWMPMAMVVGGLPVELVDARPSGFLGRHFAAAHADLRLPPRLSDWSDHHILLAMSRGGEDLPGNLIVGEESFARWQALGPVSRSRDDYPALAEATIAGHPPGSSAGGERPKFGVLVDDHPMLVKFARRGGIGDVVARRWCDLLILEGIALQVVASHGIPAAHTNVIETPDYWFLESERFDRSGLRGRIAVLSLAAVHDDLADSWARAAISLKDARRLSDEDAQRLCWLDAFGALIANADRHQYNILFFTEGSHLRLAPAFDQVSMLYAPTADGQVPPRELMLPHPTANTLEVWEDAREAARQFWERGSEDTRLSDDARMFCASNMKLFA
;
A
#
# COMPACT_ATOMS: atom_id res chain seq x y z
N MET A 1 -10.78 -21.10 39.78
CA MET A 1 -11.19 -21.90 38.60
C MET A 1 -12.70 -22.11 38.50
N ARG A 2 -13.46 -22.30 39.59
CA ARG A 2 -14.94 -22.42 39.54
C ARG A 2 -15.64 -21.15 39.02
N MET A 3 -15.25 -19.97 39.55
CA MET A 3 -15.74 -18.65 39.10
C MET A 3 -15.54 -18.37 37.60
N VAL A 4 -14.44 -18.85 36.99
CA VAL A 4 -14.15 -18.63 35.56
C VAL A 4 -15.02 -19.53 34.66
N ARG A 5 -15.43 -20.70 35.16
CA ARG A 5 -16.39 -21.57 34.48
C ARG A 5 -17.84 -21.09 34.64
N GLU A 6 -18.12 -20.37 35.72
CA GLU A 6 -19.43 -19.78 36.02
C GLU A 6 -19.68 -18.44 35.30
N ALA A 7 -18.63 -17.75 34.85
CA ALA A 7 -18.70 -16.45 34.17
C ALA A 7 -19.26 -16.48 32.72
N GLY A 8 -19.76 -17.62 32.25
CA GLY A 8 -20.59 -17.68 31.04
C GLY A 8 -19.88 -17.36 29.71
N PRO A 9 -20.63 -16.95 28.67
CA PRO A 9 -20.12 -16.80 27.30
C PRO A 9 -19.18 -15.59 27.10
N GLU A 10 -19.02 -14.74 28.11
CA GLU A 10 -18.20 -13.52 28.07
C GLU A 10 -16.70 -13.81 28.26
N ILE A 11 -16.35 -14.92 28.91
CA ILE A 11 -14.95 -15.34 29.04
C ILE A 11 -14.55 -16.19 27.83
N LEU A 12 -13.47 -15.77 27.16
CA LEU A 12 -12.75 -16.58 26.20
C LEU A 12 -11.71 -17.44 26.93
N ARG A 13 -11.71 -18.74 26.65
CA ARG A 13 -10.65 -19.67 27.04
C ARG A 13 -9.66 -19.82 25.88
N ILE A 14 -8.38 -19.56 26.14
CA ILE A 14 -7.31 -19.52 25.14
C ILE A 14 -6.29 -20.62 25.47
N GLY A 15 -5.99 -21.48 24.50
CA GLY A 15 -5.07 -22.62 24.67
C GLY A 15 -5.66 -23.81 25.46
N ARG A 16 -4.80 -24.76 25.82
CA ARG A 16 -5.17 -26.03 26.51
C ARG A 16 -4.23 -26.34 27.67
N GLY A 17 -4.69 -27.19 28.59
CA GLY A 17 -3.88 -27.70 29.71
C GLY A 17 -3.52 -26.62 30.75
N ARG A 18 -2.35 -26.78 31.38
CA ARG A 18 -1.89 -25.90 32.47
C ARG A 18 -1.55 -24.47 32.01
N ALA A 19 -1.26 -24.27 30.72
CA ALA A 19 -0.99 -22.97 30.10
C ALA A 19 -2.26 -22.26 29.59
N THR A 20 -3.46 -22.74 29.96
CA THR A 20 -4.72 -22.11 29.54
C THR A 20 -4.79 -20.68 30.09
N GLN A 21 -4.99 -19.72 29.20
CA GLN A 21 -5.27 -18.33 29.51
C GLN A 21 -6.77 -18.05 29.40
N TYR A 22 -7.23 -17.01 30.08
CA TYR A 22 -8.62 -16.55 30.02
C TYR A 22 -8.64 -15.05 29.75
N GLY A 23 -9.43 -14.64 28.78
CA GLY A 23 -9.64 -13.23 28.45
C GLY A 23 -11.11 -12.87 28.54
N LEU A 24 -11.43 -11.72 29.14
CA LEU A 24 -12.78 -11.16 29.05
C LEU A 24 -12.96 -10.60 27.64
N ARG A 25 -14.05 -10.98 26.96
CA ARG A 25 -14.35 -10.44 25.63
C ARG A 25 -14.73 -8.97 25.72
N GLN A 26 -14.29 -8.22 24.73
CA GLN A 26 -14.63 -6.82 24.61
C GLN A 26 -16.06 -6.66 24.07
N VAL A 27 -16.81 -5.71 24.62
CA VAL A 27 -18.10 -5.31 24.06
C VAL A 27 -17.93 -3.98 23.36
N TRP A 28 -18.28 -3.94 22.08
CA TRP A 28 -18.12 -2.76 21.24
C TRP A 28 -19.48 -2.15 20.90
N PRO A 29 -19.65 -0.82 21.00
CA PRO A 29 -20.79 -0.16 20.38
C PRO A 29 -20.81 -0.44 18.87
N ASN A 30 -22.01 -0.65 18.29
CA ASN A 30 -22.21 -0.85 16.84
C ASN A 30 -21.60 -2.13 16.22
N LEU A 31 -21.15 -3.07 17.06
CA LEU A 31 -20.76 -4.40 16.62
C LEU A 31 -21.55 -5.44 17.41
N ASP A 32 -22.22 -6.35 16.69
CA ASP A 32 -23.05 -7.40 17.30
C ASP A 32 -22.20 -8.48 17.99
N SER A 33 -20.89 -8.47 17.76
CA SER A 33 -19.96 -9.50 18.21
C SER A 33 -18.57 -8.94 18.46
N SER A 34 -17.89 -9.52 19.44
CA SER A 34 -16.45 -9.34 19.68
C SER A 34 -15.59 -10.30 18.86
N ARG A 35 -16.23 -11.10 18.00
CA ARG A 35 -15.63 -12.17 17.21
C ARG A 35 -15.78 -11.86 15.74
N PHE A 36 -14.68 -11.99 15.01
CA PHE A 36 -14.59 -11.72 13.60
C PHE A 36 -14.01 -12.95 12.92
N PRO A 37 -14.78 -13.69 12.11
CA PRO A 37 -14.19 -14.73 11.29
C PRO A 37 -13.17 -14.12 10.33
N LEU A 38 -12.07 -14.83 10.14
CA LEU A 38 -11.02 -14.45 9.21
C LEU A 38 -11.00 -15.46 8.07
N PHE A 39 -10.94 -14.94 6.85
CA PHE A 39 -10.84 -15.75 5.64
C PHE A 39 -9.55 -15.41 4.92
N ARG A 40 -8.80 -16.43 4.53
CA ARG A 40 -7.61 -16.28 3.68
C ARG A 40 -7.97 -16.67 2.27
N ILE A 41 -7.64 -15.81 1.31
CA ILE A 41 -7.77 -16.13 -0.11
C ILE A 41 -6.42 -16.69 -0.59
N SER A 42 -6.42 -17.90 -1.14
CA SER A 42 -5.21 -18.51 -1.71
C SER A 42 -4.78 -17.81 -3.00
N GLU A 43 -3.56 -18.10 -3.47
CA GLU A 43 -3.10 -17.64 -4.78
C GLU A 43 -3.94 -18.18 -5.94
N SER A 44 -4.63 -19.31 -5.75
CA SER A 44 -5.59 -19.86 -6.70
C SER A 44 -6.99 -19.23 -6.64
N GLY A 45 -7.24 -18.32 -5.69
CA GLY A 45 -8.53 -17.65 -5.52
C GLY A 45 -9.54 -18.41 -4.67
N THR A 46 -9.11 -19.46 -3.95
CA THR A 46 -9.95 -20.22 -3.03
C THR A 46 -9.95 -19.56 -1.65
N ALA A 47 -11.14 -19.34 -1.09
CA ALA A 47 -11.28 -18.92 0.29
C ALA A 47 -11.12 -20.10 1.25
N VAL A 48 -10.26 -19.96 2.25
CA VAL A 48 -10.11 -20.91 3.36
C VAL A 48 -10.31 -20.18 4.69
N SER A 49 -10.86 -20.87 5.69
CA SER A 49 -10.92 -20.30 7.04
C SER A 49 -9.51 -20.07 7.56
N ALA A 50 -9.25 -18.84 8.00
CA ALA A 50 -8.04 -18.47 8.74
C ALA A 50 -8.30 -18.44 10.25
N GLY A 51 -9.45 -18.93 10.72
CA GLY A 51 -9.85 -18.89 12.11
C GLY A 51 -10.69 -17.67 12.46
N GLU A 52 -10.61 -17.23 13.72
CA GLU A 52 -11.39 -16.12 14.26
C GLU A 52 -10.50 -15.18 15.07
N LEU A 53 -10.68 -13.87 14.88
CA LEU A 53 -10.15 -12.87 15.78
C LEU A 53 -11.17 -12.53 16.85
N ILE A 54 -10.76 -12.56 18.12
CA ILE A 54 -11.63 -12.23 19.26
C ILE A 54 -11.01 -11.08 20.04
N THR A 55 -11.66 -9.93 20.06
CA THR A 55 -11.20 -8.76 20.83
C THR A 55 -11.51 -8.93 22.31
N LEU A 56 -10.55 -8.53 23.15
CA LEU A 56 -10.56 -8.69 24.60
C LEU A 56 -10.56 -7.32 25.30
N ALA A 57 -11.15 -7.27 26.50
CA ALA A 57 -11.30 -6.03 27.28
C ALA A 57 -9.98 -5.39 27.70
N ALA A 58 -8.89 -6.15 27.71
CA ALA A 58 -7.55 -5.68 28.04
C ALA A 58 -6.81 -5.00 26.87
N HIS A 59 -7.53 -4.49 25.86
CA HIS A 59 -6.95 -3.97 24.62
C HIS A 59 -6.04 -4.98 23.92
N GLN A 60 -6.51 -6.23 23.86
CA GLN A 60 -5.82 -7.35 23.24
C GLN A 60 -6.75 -8.04 22.25
N SER A 61 -6.18 -8.80 21.33
CA SER A 61 -6.94 -9.72 20.48
C SER A 61 -6.36 -11.11 20.53
N ALA A 62 -7.24 -12.11 20.52
CA ALA A 62 -6.89 -13.52 20.43
C ALA A 62 -7.24 -14.06 19.04
N TRP A 63 -6.25 -14.61 18.33
CA TRP A 63 -6.46 -15.30 17.06
C TRP A 63 -6.58 -16.81 17.32
N MET A 64 -7.79 -17.33 17.13
CA MET A 64 -8.15 -18.73 17.36
C MET A 64 -8.27 -19.48 16.02
N PRO A 65 -7.94 -20.79 15.96
CA PRO A 65 -7.54 -21.67 17.06
C PRO A 65 -6.05 -21.63 17.40
N MET A 66 -5.26 -20.78 16.73
CA MET A 66 -3.80 -20.67 16.93
C MET A 66 -3.43 -20.25 18.38
N ALA A 67 -4.38 -19.70 19.13
CA ALA A 67 -4.21 -19.24 20.50
C ALA A 67 -3.11 -18.18 20.65
N MET A 68 -2.92 -17.38 19.59
CA MET A 68 -2.02 -16.23 19.59
C MET A 68 -2.73 -15.03 20.19
N VAL A 69 -2.13 -14.41 21.20
CA VAL A 69 -2.64 -13.18 21.84
C VAL A 69 -1.68 -12.05 21.56
N VAL A 70 -2.19 -10.94 21.04
CA VAL A 70 -1.43 -9.73 20.74
C VAL A 70 -2.04 -8.53 21.44
N GLY A 71 -1.21 -7.53 21.76
CA GLY A 71 -1.69 -6.21 22.16
C GLY A 71 -2.30 -5.51 20.95
N GLY A 72 -3.55 -5.11 21.04
CA GLY A 72 -4.32 -4.54 19.93
C GLY A 72 -4.72 -5.57 18.87
N LEU A 73 -4.51 -5.24 17.59
CA LEU A 73 -4.77 -6.13 16.44
C LEU A 73 -3.50 -6.83 15.93
N PRO A 74 -3.63 -7.99 15.27
CA PRO A 74 -2.53 -8.60 14.53
C PRO A 74 -1.98 -7.63 13.48
N VAL A 75 -0.66 -7.66 13.30
CA VAL A 75 0.04 -6.71 12.43
C VAL A 75 -0.48 -6.76 10.99
N GLU A 76 -0.90 -7.93 10.51
CA GLU A 76 -1.47 -8.12 9.19
C GLU A 76 -2.76 -7.32 8.99
N LEU A 77 -3.56 -7.12 10.05
CA LEU A 77 -4.78 -6.33 9.97
C LEU A 77 -4.52 -4.84 10.15
N VAL A 78 -3.57 -4.48 11.02
CA VAL A 78 -3.15 -3.10 11.21
C VAL A 78 -2.56 -2.54 9.92
N ASP A 79 -1.73 -3.33 9.23
CA ASP A 79 -1.06 -2.94 7.99
C ASP A 79 -2.01 -2.88 6.79
N ALA A 80 -2.93 -3.85 6.68
CA ALA A 80 -3.94 -3.89 5.62
C ALA A 80 -5.13 -2.94 5.84
N ARG A 81 -5.13 -2.12 6.90
CA ARG A 81 -6.25 -1.23 7.22
C ARG A 81 -6.54 -0.25 6.08
N PRO A 82 -7.80 0.18 5.88
CA PRO A 82 -8.10 1.28 4.99
C PRO A 82 -7.26 2.51 5.34
N SER A 83 -6.55 3.05 4.35
CA SER A 83 -5.62 4.16 4.55
C SER A 83 -5.61 5.11 3.36
N GLY A 84 -5.00 6.29 3.56
CA GLY A 84 -4.85 7.31 2.52
C GLY A 84 -6.15 7.78 1.88
N PHE A 85 -6.12 7.99 0.56
CA PHE A 85 -7.23 8.46 -0.24
C PHE A 85 -8.44 7.52 -0.13
N LEU A 86 -8.25 6.21 -0.32
CA LEU A 86 -9.32 5.21 -0.31
C LEU A 86 -9.91 5.04 1.10
N GLY A 87 -9.09 5.08 2.16
CA GLY A 87 -9.57 5.04 3.54
C GLY A 87 -10.47 6.25 3.90
N ARG A 88 -10.10 7.46 3.46
CA ARG A 88 -10.94 8.65 3.67
C ARG A 88 -12.25 8.58 2.90
N HIS A 89 -12.22 8.09 1.66
CA HIS A 89 -13.43 7.89 0.86
C HIS A 89 -14.34 6.84 1.50
N PHE A 90 -13.77 5.75 2.02
CA PHE A 90 -14.52 4.74 2.75
C PHE A 90 -15.29 5.34 3.94
N ALA A 91 -14.61 6.13 4.77
CA ALA A 91 -15.22 6.79 5.93
C ALA A 91 -16.37 7.73 5.52
N ALA A 92 -16.20 8.47 4.43
CA ALA A 92 -17.20 9.40 3.91
C ALA A 92 -18.42 8.66 3.30
N ALA A 93 -18.17 7.58 2.55
CA ALA A 93 -19.21 6.79 1.90
C ALA A 93 -20.05 5.97 2.91
N HIS A 94 -19.46 5.60 4.05
CA HIS A 94 -20.10 4.81 5.10
C HIS A 94 -20.33 5.65 6.36
N ALA A 95 -20.98 6.81 6.21
CA ALA A 95 -21.30 7.71 7.31
C ALA A 95 -22.17 7.04 8.41
N ASP A 96 -22.91 5.99 8.04
CA ASP A 96 -23.69 5.14 8.95
C ASP A 96 -22.81 4.39 9.97
N LEU A 97 -21.57 4.06 9.61
CA LEU A 97 -20.60 3.42 10.51
C LEU A 97 -20.03 4.38 11.57
N ARG A 98 -20.26 5.69 11.42
CA ARG A 98 -19.81 6.74 12.35
C ARG A 98 -18.31 6.68 12.65
N LEU A 99 -17.51 6.33 11.64
CA LEU A 99 -16.05 6.29 11.76
C LEU A 99 -15.49 7.71 11.94
N PRO A 100 -14.39 7.88 12.71
CA PRO A 100 -13.71 9.17 12.80
C PRO A 100 -13.29 9.66 11.40
N PRO A 101 -13.47 10.95 11.09
CA PRO A 101 -13.15 11.47 9.76
C PRO A 101 -11.64 11.49 9.48
N ARG A 102 -10.80 11.63 10.51
CA ARG A 102 -9.35 11.55 10.39
C ARG A 102 -8.91 10.11 10.66
N LEU A 103 -8.20 9.52 9.70
CA LEU A 103 -7.69 8.15 9.81
C LEU A 103 -6.69 7.97 10.97
N SER A 104 -5.99 9.04 11.36
CA SER A 104 -5.11 9.04 12.56
C SER A 104 -5.86 8.79 13.86
N ASP A 105 -7.18 9.04 13.89
CA ASP A 105 -8.02 8.89 15.07
C ASP A 105 -8.65 7.48 15.14
N TRP A 106 -8.38 6.62 14.14
CA TRP A 106 -8.91 5.26 14.10
C TRP A 106 -8.20 4.36 15.10
N SER A 107 -8.93 3.99 16.15
CA SER A 107 -8.57 2.86 17.02
C SER A 107 -8.77 1.49 16.34
N ASP A 108 -8.25 0.43 16.97
CA ASP A 108 -8.47 -0.97 16.58
C ASP A 108 -9.94 -1.31 16.33
N HIS A 109 -10.84 -0.73 17.13
CA HIS A 109 -12.28 -0.89 16.94
C HIS A 109 -12.75 -0.34 15.58
N HIS A 110 -12.31 0.87 15.23
CA HIS A 110 -12.68 1.50 13.95
C HIS A 110 -12.08 0.75 12.77
N ILE A 111 -10.83 0.26 12.92
CA ILE A 111 -10.18 -0.59 11.90
C ILE A 111 -11.01 -1.86 11.69
N LEU A 112 -11.36 -2.60 12.75
CA LEU A 112 -12.16 -3.82 12.63
C LEU A 112 -13.55 -3.54 12.07
N LEU A 113 -14.21 -2.46 12.50
CA LEU A 113 -15.51 -2.08 11.97
C LEU A 113 -15.43 -1.83 10.46
N ALA A 114 -14.47 -1.03 10.00
CA ALA A 114 -14.28 -0.77 8.59
C ALA A 114 -13.95 -2.04 7.79
N MET A 115 -12.98 -2.82 8.25
CA MET A 115 -12.55 -4.05 7.57
C MET A 115 -13.64 -5.13 7.55
N SER A 116 -14.50 -5.20 8.57
CA SER A 116 -15.57 -6.19 8.65
C SER A 116 -16.82 -5.86 7.84
N ARG A 117 -17.03 -4.57 7.54
CA ARG A 117 -18.21 -4.07 6.81
C ARG A 117 -17.93 -3.82 5.33
N GLY A 118 -16.72 -3.45 4.95
CA GLY A 118 -16.36 -3.21 3.55
C GLY A 118 -14.86 -3.39 3.25
N GLY A 119 -14.29 -4.47 3.78
CA GLY A 119 -12.89 -4.87 3.60
C GLY A 119 -12.67 -5.94 2.53
N GLU A 120 -13.59 -6.09 1.58
CA GLU A 120 -13.55 -7.13 0.55
C GLU A 120 -12.29 -7.09 -0.33
N ASP A 121 -11.68 -5.92 -0.57
CA ASP A 121 -10.53 -5.73 -1.50
C ASP A 121 -9.39 -4.90 -0.89
N LEU A 122 -9.07 -5.17 0.38
CA LEU A 122 -7.89 -4.64 1.06
C LEU A 122 -6.59 -5.30 0.55
N PRO A 123 -5.42 -4.66 0.79
CA PRO A 123 -4.12 -5.26 0.48
C PRO A 123 -3.91 -6.62 1.14
N GLY A 124 -3.11 -7.46 0.50
CA GLY A 124 -2.80 -8.80 1.00
C GLY A 124 -3.92 -9.81 0.76
N ASN A 125 -3.99 -10.85 1.59
CA ASN A 125 -4.83 -12.01 1.34
C ASN A 125 -5.85 -12.36 2.44
N LEU A 126 -6.05 -11.46 3.40
CA LEU A 126 -7.02 -11.64 4.48
C LEU A 126 -8.30 -10.84 4.23
N ILE A 127 -9.43 -11.43 4.58
CA ILE A 127 -10.74 -10.79 4.67
C ILE A 127 -11.24 -10.97 6.09
N VAL A 128 -11.72 -9.88 6.68
CA VAL A 128 -12.23 -9.84 8.06
C VAL A 128 -13.74 -9.78 8.01
N GLY A 129 -14.42 -10.62 8.79
CA GLY A 129 -15.88 -10.57 8.96
C GLY A 129 -16.68 -11.24 7.85
N GLU A 130 -17.91 -11.63 8.20
CA GLU A 130 -18.83 -12.32 7.29
C GLU A 130 -19.34 -11.41 6.17
N GLU A 131 -19.56 -10.12 6.47
CA GLU A 131 -20.11 -9.18 5.49
C GLU A 131 -19.10 -8.87 4.38
N SER A 132 -17.86 -8.48 4.72
CA SER A 132 -16.79 -8.32 3.72
C SER A 132 -16.53 -9.61 2.94
N PHE A 133 -16.66 -10.78 3.57
CA PHE A 133 -16.53 -12.05 2.87
C PHE A 133 -17.68 -12.30 1.89
N ALA A 134 -18.92 -12.05 2.29
CA ALA A 134 -20.09 -12.15 1.41
C ALA A 134 -19.99 -11.17 0.24
N ARG A 135 -19.53 -9.94 0.47
CA ARG A 135 -19.24 -8.94 -0.57
C ARG A 135 -18.19 -9.47 -1.55
N TRP A 136 -17.07 -10.01 -1.05
CA TRP A 136 -16.04 -10.62 -1.89
C TRP A 136 -16.56 -11.83 -2.70
N GLN A 137 -17.46 -12.63 -2.14
CA GLN A 137 -18.08 -13.75 -2.88
C GLN A 137 -18.99 -13.22 -4.01
N ALA A 138 -19.77 -12.18 -3.73
CA ALA A 138 -20.66 -11.53 -4.69
C ALA A 138 -19.90 -10.72 -5.76
N LEU A 139 -18.70 -10.22 -5.44
CA LEU A 139 -17.75 -9.64 -6.38
C LEU A 139 -17.25 -10.73 -7.34
N GLY A 140 -17.98 -10.88 -8.45
CA GLY A 140 -17.47 -11.58 -9.62
C GLY A 140 -16.34 -10.79 -10.28
N PRO A 141 -15.36 -11.44 -10.92
CA PRO A 141 -14.38 -10.74 -11.74
C PRO A 141 -15.10 -10.08 -12.92
N VAL A 142 -15.21 -8.75 -12.88
CA VAL A 142 -15.76 -7.97 -13.99
C VAL A 142 -14.61 -7.27 -14.66
N SER A 143 -14.16 -7.84 -15.78
CA SER A 143 -13.16 -7.19 -16.64
C SER A 143 -13.78 -5.93 -17.26
N ARG A 144 -13.03 -4.84 -17.26
CA ARG A 144 -13.40 -3.54 -17.81
C ARG A 144 -12.52 -3.20 -19.00
N SER A 145 -13.01 -2.28 -19.84
CA SER A 145 -12.16 -1.66 -20.86
C SER A 145 -11.39 -0.50 -20.25
N ARG A 146 -10.21 -0.20 -20.80
CA ARG A 146 -9.50 1.07 -20.51
C ARG A 146 -10.34 2.29 -20.89
N ASP A 147 -11.29 2.14 -21.81
CA ASP A 147 -12.26 3.18 -22.16
C ASP A 147 -13.21 3.53 -21.00
N ASP A 148 -13.37 2.64 -20.02
CA ASP A 148 -14.19 2.90 -18.82
C ASP A 148 -13.47 3.80 -17.80
N TYR A 149 -12.15 3.99 -17.92
CA TYR A 149 -11.33 4.68 -16.91
C TYR A 149 -11.81 6.10 -16.57
N PRO A 150 -12.21 6.96 -17.53
CA PRO A 150 -12.76 8.28 -17.21
C PRO A 150 -14.01 8.20 -16.32
N ALA A 151 -14.93 7.28 -16.61
CA ALA A 151 -16.14 7.10 -15.79
C ALA A 151 -15.81 6.58 -14.38
N LEU A 152 -14.83 5.66 -14.26
CA LEU A 152 -14.36 5.15 -12.97
C LEU A 152 -13.67 6.25 -12.15
N ALA A 153 -12.89 7.13 -12.78
CA ALA A 153 -12.27 8.29 -12.14
C ALA A 153 -13.30 9.28 -11.60
N GLU A 154 -14.31 9.62 -12.39
CA GLU A 154 -15.40 10.50 -11.96
C GLU A 154 -16.20 9.88 -10.80
N ALA A 155 -16.51 8.59 -10.87
CA ALA A 155 -17.16 7.87 -9.76
C ALA A 155 -16.31 7.91 -8.48
N THR A 156 -14.99 7.74 -8.62
CA THR A 156 -14.03 7.83 -7.51
C THR A 156 -14.06 9.21 -6.86
N ILE A 157 -13.99 10.29 -7.66
CA ILE A 157 -14.06 11.68 -7.17
C ILE A 157 -15.40 11.95 -6.49
N ALA A 158 -16.50 11.40 -7.03
CA ALA A 158 -17.85 11.56 -6.49
C ALA A 158 -18.11 10.77 -5.19
N GLY A 159 -17.09 10.15 -4.58
CA GLY A 159 -17.26 9.38 -3.34
C GLY A 159 -17.59 7.90 -3.53
N HIS A 160 -17.57 7.38 -4.76
CA HIS A 160 -17.94 6.00 -5.10
C HIS A 160 -16.78 5.27 -5.79
N PRO A 161 -15.60 5.13 -5.15
CA PRO A 161 -14.47 4.44 -5.77
C PRO A 161 -14.87 2.99 -6.12
N PRO A 162 -14.79 2.57 -7.39
CA PRO A 162 -15.05 1.21 -7.78
C PRO A 162 -13.82 0.35 -7.41
N GLY A 163 -13.96 -0.53 -6.41
CA GLY A 163 -12.93 -1.50 -6.05
C GLY A 163 -11.61 -0.93 -5.53
N SER A 164 -10.87 -1.77 -4.80
CA SER A 164 -9.61 -1.50 -4.07
C SER A 164 -9.67 -0.53 -2.89
N SER A 165 -9.03 -0.96 -1.80
CA SER A 165 -8.72 -0.17 -0.59
C SER A 165 -7.21 -0.05 -0.35
N ALA A 166 -6.40 -0.03 -1.42
CA ALA A 166 -4.96 0.23 -1.35
C ALA A 166 -4.64 1.62 -0.75
N GLY A 167 -3.55 1.71 0.02
CA GLY A 167 -3.14 2.95 0.69
C GLY A 167 -2.56 4.03 -0.23
N GLY A 168 -2.16 5.16 0.36
CA GLY A 168 -1.54 6.31 -0.32
C GLY A 168 -2.50 7.47 -0.62
N GLU A 169 -1.96 8.67 -0.79
CA GLU A 169 -2.73 9.93 -0.76
C GLU A 169 -3.30 10.36 -2.12
N ARG A 170 -2.88 9.70 -3.21
CA ARG A 170 -3.27 10.04 -4.59
C ARG A 170 -4.61 9.42 -4.99
N PRO A 171 -5.43 10.10 -5.80
CA PRO A 171 -6.62 9.51 -6.41
C PRO A 171 -6.27 8.24 -7.19
N LYS A 172 -6.96 7.16 -6.86
CA LYS A 172 -6.76 5.85 -7.47
C LYS A 172 -7.99 4.98 -7.35
N PHE A 173 -8.10 3.97 -8.20
CA PHE A 173 -9.13 2.92 -8.11
C PHE A 173 -8.55 1.56 -8.52
N GLY A 174 -9.19 0.49 -8.07
CA GLY A 174 -8.87 -0.88 -8.51
C GLY A 174 -9.74 -1.29 -9.68
N VAL A 175 -9.16 -1.97 -10.66
CA VAL A 175 -9.93 -2.47 -11.81
C VAL A 175 -9.31 -3.74 -12.35
N LEU A 176 -10.12 -4.63 -12.90
CA LEU A 176 -9.65 -5.79 -13.67
C LEU A 176 -9.66 -5.40 -15.14
N VAL A 177 -8.53 -5.48 -15.82
CA VAL A 177 -8.40 -5.20 -17.27
C VAL A 177 -7.61 -6.32 -17.91
N ASP A 178 -8.15 -6.90 -18.99
CA ASP A 178 -7.55 -8.04 -19.67
C ASP A 178 -7.19 -9.18 -18.71
N ASP A 179 -8.06 -9.45 -17.72
CA ASP A 179 -7.86 -10.43 -16.64
C ASP A 179 -6.69 -10.15 -15.67
N HIS A 180 -6.09 -8.96 -15.76
CA HIS A 180 -5.04 -8.50 -14.85
C HIS A 180 -5.59 -7.47 -13.85
N PRO A 181 -5.38 -7.67 -12.55
CA PRO A 181 -5.80 -6.72 -11.52
C PRO A 181 -4.86 -5.52 -11.51
N MET A 182 -5.41 -4.35 -11.83
CA MET A 182 -4.71 -3.08 -11.88
C MET A 182 -5.08 -2.20 -10.68
N LEU A 183 -4.10 -1.41 -10.25
CA LEU A 183 -4.31 -0.21 -9.45
C LEU A 183 -4.01 0.99 -10.34
N VAL A 184 -5.03 1.80 -10.62
CA VAL A 184 -4.93 2.91 -11.57
C VAL A 184 -4.89 4.22 -10.80
N LYS A 185 -3.75 4.93 -10.87
CA LYS A 185 -3.63 6.32 -10.39
C LYS A 185 -4.03 7.27 -11.50
N PHE A 186 -4.63 8.40 -11.18
CA PHE A 186 -5.08 9.34 -12.21
C PHE A 186 -4.94 10.80 -11.81
N ALA A 187 -4.81 11.65 -12.83
CA ALA A 187 -4.75 13.10 -12.73
C ALA A 187 -5.60 13.72 -13.84
N ARG A 188 -6.34 14.78 -13.53
CA ARG A 188 -7.13 15.50 -14.53
C ARG A 188 -6.20 16.29 -15.44
N ARG A 189 -6.46 16.31 -16.75
CA ARG A 189 -5.89 17.29 -17.67
C ARG A 189 -6.55 18.63 -17.39
N GLY A 190 -5.81 19.51 -16.74
CA GLY A 190 -6.26 20.89 -16.58
C GLY A 190 -6.30 21.63 -17.92
N GLY A 191 -6.96 22.77 -17.94
CA GLY A 191 -7.01 23.64 -19.12
C GLY A 191 -5.66 24.25 -19.49
N ILE A 192 -5.63 25.00 -20.60
CA ILE A 192 -4.45 25.78 -20.98
C ILE A 192 -4.10 26.75 -19.84
N GLY A 193 -2.90 26.61 -19.28
CA GLY A 193 -2.41 27.42 -18.16
C GLY A 193 -2.55 26.80 -16.77
N ASP A 194 -3.23 25.64 -16.63
CA ASP A 194 -3.29 24.92 -15.36
C ASP A 194 -2.00 24.14 -15.11
N VAL A 195 -1.04 24.82 -14.47
CA VAL A 195 0.28 24.26 -14.17
C VAL A 195 0.21 23.14 -13.13
N VAL A 196 -0.73 23.22 -12.19
CA VAL A 196 -0.89 22.22 -11.12
C VAL A 196 -1.38 20.88 -11.68
N ALA A 197 -2.46 20.91 -12.46
CA ALA A 197 -3.01 19.71 -13.07
C ALA A 197 -2.00 19.07 -14.04
N ARG A 198 -1.30 19.90 -14.83
CA ARG A 198 -0.22 19.44 -15.72
C ARG A 198 0.92 18.78 -14.94
N ARG A 199 1.34 19.37 -13.82
CA ARG A 199 2.40 18.80 -12.98
C ARG A 199 2.02 17.43 -12.40
N TRP A 200 0.76 17.24 -12.00
CA TRP A 200 0.28 15.91 -11.58
C TRP A 200 0.34 14.88 -12.71
N CYS A 201 -0.03 15.29 -13.93
CA CYS A 201 0.11 14.47 -15.12
C CYS A 201 1.58 14.10 -15.39
N ASP A 202 2.50 15.06 -15.27
CA ASP A 202 3.94 14.82 -15.43
C ASP A 202 4.46 13.79 -14.40
N LEU A 203 4.01 13.88 -13.15
CA LEU A 203 4.44 12.97 -12.09
C LEU A 203 3.98 11.52 -12.32
N LEU A 204 2.82 11.30 -12.97
CA LEU A 204 2.37 9.96 -13.35
C LEU A 204 3.31 9.34 -14.39
N ILE A 205 3.76 10.13 -15.37
CA ILE A 205 4.74 9.65 -16.37
C ILE A 205 6.07 9.35 -15.70
N LEU A 206 6.57 10.27 -14.88
CA LEU A 206 7.85 10.08 -14.18
C LEU A 206 7.81 8.83 -13.29
N GLU A 207 6.71 8.56 -12.59
CA GLU A 207 6.58 7.31 -11.83
C GLU A 207 6.69 6.07 -12.74
N GLY A 208 6.03 6.06 -13.89
CA GLY A 208 6.16 4.98 -14.88
C GLY A 208 7.61 4.81 -15.39
N ILE A 209 8.29 5.91 -15.70
CA ILE A 209 9.70 5.88 -16.13
C ILE A 209 10.60 5.34 -15.02
N ALA A 210 10.41 5.78 -13.77
CA ALA A 210 11.19 5.31 -12.62
C ALA A 210 11.07 3.80 -12.45
N LEU A 211 9.86 3.24 -12.49
CA LEU A 211 9.64 1.80 -12.36
C LEU A 211 10.23 1.00 -13.53
N GLN A 212 10.20 1.55 -14.74
CA GLN A 212 10.88 0.93 -15.89
C GLN A 212 12.41 0.95 -15.75
N VAL A 213 12.98 2.02 -15.18
CA VAL A 213 14.42 2.07 -14.88
C VAL A 213 14.77 1.06 -13.79
N VAL A 214 14.02 1.00 -12.69
CA VAL A 214 14.21 -0.03 -11.63
C VAL A 214 14.23 -1.43 -12.25
N ALA A 215 13.27 -1.75 -13.12
CA ALA A 215 13.21 -3.04 -13.81
C ALA A 215 14.43 -3.28 -14.73
N SER A 216 14.91 -2.27 -15.45
CA SER A 216 16.10 -2.43 -16.32
C SER A 216 17.40 -2.66 -15.56
N HIS A 217 17.43 -2.33 -14.27
CA HIS A 217 18.54 -2.61 -13.34
C HIS A 217 18.36 -3.95 -12.59
N GLY A 218 17.45 -4.81 -13.04
CA GLY A 218 17.29 -6.17 -12.51
C GLY A 218 16.55 -6.25 -11.17
N ILE A 219 15.95 -5.15 -10.72
CA ILE A 219 15.13 -5.11 -9.51
C ILE A 219 13.66 -5.28 -9.91
N PRO A 220 12.92 -6.24 -9.33
CA PRO A 220 11.50 -6.38 -9.61
C PRO A 220 10.74 -5.07 -9.35
N ALA A 221 9.92 -4.65 -10.31
CA ALA A 221 9.08 -3.46 -10.21
C ALA A 221 7.69 -3.77 -10.77
N ALA A 222 6.67 -3.08 -10.28
CA ALA A 222 5.31 -3.20 -10.80
C ALA A 222 5.29 -2.80 -12.28
N HIS A 223 4.64 -3.62 -13.10
CA HIS A 223 4.44 -3.30 -14.51
C HIS A 223 3.47 -2.14 -14.63
N THR A 224 3.90 -1.09 -15.33
CA THR A 224 3.11 0.12 -15.50
C THR A 224 2.93 0.51 -16.95
N ASN A 225 1.79 1.14 -17.23
CA ASN A 225 1.48 1.75 -18.50
C ASN A 225 0.77 3.08 -18.28
N VAL A 226 1.04 4.05 -19.16
CA VAL A 226 0.43 5.39 -19.09
C VAL A 226 -0.61 5.49 -20.19
N ILE A 227 -1.82 5.89 -19.81
CA ILE A 227 -2.94 6.07 -20.74
C ILE A 227 -3.36 7.53 -20.72
N GLU A 228 -3.41 8.12 -21.90
CA GLU A 228 -3.82 9.50 -22.09
C GLU A 228 -5.23 9.56 -22.66
N THR A 229 -6.06 10.39 -22.05
CA THR A 229 -7.40 10.74 -22.55
C THR A 229 -7.53 12.26 -22.66
N PRO A 230 -8.61 12.79 -23.26
CA PRO A 230 -8.85 14.23 -23.31
C PRO A 230 -8.95 14.90 -21.92
N ASP A 231 -9.52 14.19 -20.94
CA ASP A 231 -9.86 14.75 -19.62
C ASP A 231 -8.92 14.28 -18.50
N TYR A 232 -8.26 13.13 -18.68
CA TYR A 232 -7.45 12.49 -17.65
C TYR A 232 -6.21 11.81 -18.21
N TRP A 233 -5.17 11.76 -17.40
CA TRP A 233 -4.07 10.83 -17.55
C TRP A 233 -4.11 9.79 -16.45
N PHE A 234 -3.76 8.57 -16.82
CA PHE A 234 -3.78 7.40 -15.96
C PHE A 234 -2.42 6.73 -15.95
N LEU A 235 -1.98 6.29 -14.78
CA LEU A 235 -0.91 5.31 -14.60
C LEU A 235 -1.57 4.03 -14.11
N GLU A 236 -1.71 3.04 -15.00
CA GLU A 236 -2.10 1.70 -14.58
C GLU A 236 -0.87 0.96 -14.08
N SER A 237 -0.99 0.37 -12.88
CA SER A 237 0.05 -0.45 -12.26
C SER A 237 -0.53 -1.82 -11.93
N GLU A 238 0.11 -2.87 -12.42
CA GLU A 238 -0.31 -4.25 -12.10
C GLU A 238 -0.12 -4.54 -10.61
N ARG A 239 -1.13 -5.14 -9.99
CA ARG A 239 -1.12 -5.50 -8.57
C ARG A 239 -0.40 -6.82 -8.36
N PHE A 240 0.77 -6.76 -7.76
CA PHE A 240 1.54 -7.95 -7.36
C PHE A 240 1.02 -8.64 -6.08
N ASP A 241 0.05 -8.05 -5.36
CA ASP A 241 -0.64 -8.70 -4.24
C ASP A 241 -1.87 -9.52 -4.69
N ARG A 242 -2.00 -9.74 -6.00
CA ARG A 242 -3.07 -10.49 -6.65
C ARG A 242 -2.47 -11.53 -7.60
N SER A 243 -3.22 -12.62 -7.83
CA SER A 243 -2.81 -13.70 -8.73
C SER A 243 -4.01 -14.22 -9.50
N GLY A 244 -3.95 -14.12 -10.83
CA GLY A 244 -5.11 -14.39 -11.70
C GLY A 244 -6.35 -13.57 -11.32
N LEU A 245 -7.53 -14.10 -11.60
CA LEU A 245 -8.80 -13.39 -11.45
C LEU A 245 -9.26 -13.16 -10.00
N ARG A 246 -8.87 -14.05 -9.08
CA ARG A 246 -9.38 -14.04 -7.69
C ARG A 246 -8.31 -14.30 -6.64
N GLY A 247 -7.12 -14.74 -7.04
CA GLY A 247 -6.06 -15.09 -6.12
C GLY A 247 -5.47 -13.88 -5.43
N ARG A 248 -4.98 -14.10 -4.20
CA ARG A 248 -4.34 -13.07 -3.40
C ARG A 248 -3.06 -13.58 -2.78
N ILE A 249 -2.09 -12.69 -2.68
CA ILE A 249 -0.77 -12.96 -2.11
C ILE A 249 -0.65 -12.15 -0.82
N ALA A 250 -0.15 -12.76 0.25
CA ALA A 250 0.08 -12.04 1.51
C ALA A 250 1.21 -11.03 1.32
N VAL A 251 0.98 -9.79 1.75
CA VAL A 251 2.00 -8.74 1.80
C VAL A 251 2.02 -8.10 3.19
N LEU A 252 3.19 -7.65 3.62
CA LEU A 252 3.38 -6.79 4.77
C LEU A 252 4.29 -5.63 4.39
N SER A 253 3.98 -4.43 4.86
CA SER A 253 4.85 -3.27 4.66
C SER A 253 6.10 -3.30 5.53
N LEU A 254 7.10 -2.50 5.15
CA LEU A 254 8.26 -2.27 6.01
C LEU A 254 7.86 -1.70 7.38
N ALA A 255 6.78 -0.90 7.43
CA ALA A 255 6.23 -0.38 8.69
C ALA A 255 5.70 -1.48 9.62
N ALA A 256 5.28 -2.62 9.05
CA ALA A 256 4.76 -3.76 9.81
C ALA A 256 5.87 -4.69 10.31
N VAL A 257 7.05 -4.67 9.68
CA VAL A 257 8.12 -5.64 9.97
C VAL A 257 9.37 -5.00 10.59
N HIS A 258 9.47 -3.67 10.58
CA HIS A 258 10.59 -2.92 11.17
C HIS A 258 10.08 -1.93 12.23
N ASP A 259 10.74 -1.91 13.39
CA ASP A 259 10.22 -1.22 14.58
C ASP A 259 10.38 0.31 14.52
N ASP A 260 11.35 0.84 13.76
CA ASP A 260 11.65 2.28 13.69
C ASP A 260 11.22 2.89 12.35
N LEU A 261 10.11 3.62 12.35
CA LEU A 261 9.59 4.30 11.16
C LEU A 261 10.48 5.45 10.67
N ALA A 262 11.39 5.96 11.51
CA ALA A 262 12.30 7.05 11.16
C ALA A 262 13.56 6.57 10.41
N ASP A 263 13.85 5.27 10.46
CA ASP A 263 14.98 4.69 9.74
C ASP A 263 14.79 4.82 8.22
N SER A 264 15.89 5.04 7.49
CA SER A 264 15.85 4.94 6.02
C SER A 264 15.62 3.49 5.60
N TRP A 265 15.15 3.28 4.37
CA TRP A 265 14.96 1.93 3.83
C TRP A 265 16.27 1.14 3.82
N ALA A 266 17.41 1.76 3.50
CA ALA A 266 18.71 1.11 3.56
C ALA A 266 19.08 0.67 4.99
N ARG A 267 18.79 1.50 6.00
CA ARG A 267 19.06 1.12 7.40
C ARG A 267 18.17 -0.02 7.87
N ALA A 268 16.88 0.03 7.53
CA ALA A 268 15.95 -1.05 7.83
C ALA A 268 16.35 -2.36 7.11
N ALA A 269 16.83 -2.28 5.87
CA ALA A 269 17.34 -3.42 5.10
C ALA A 269 18.49 -4.14 5.85
N ILE A 270 19.48 -3.38 6.33
CA ILE A 270 20.58 -3.94 7.11
C ILE A 270 20.07 -4.57 8.41
N SER A 271 19.16 -3.91 9.13
CA SER A 271 18.58 -4.46 10.36
C SER A 271 17.84 -5.79 10.13
N LEU A 272 17.01 -5.87 9.09
CA LEU A 272 16.28 -7.09 8.74
C LEU A 272 17.21 -8.22 8.26
N LYS A 273 18.28 -7.88 7.56
CA LYS A 273 19.34 -8.82 7.16
C LYS A 273 20.08 -9.40 8.36
N ASP A 274 20.51 -8.55 9.30
CA ASP A 274 21.21 -8.96 10.52
C ASP A 274 20.31 -9.85 11.41
N ALA A 275 19.00 -9.57 11.41
CA ALA A 275 17.99 -10.41 12.04
C ALA A 275 17.65 -11.71 11.28
N ARG A 276 18.30 -11.96 10.12
CA ARG A 276 18.07 -13.10 9.22
C ARG A 276 16.62 -13.22 8.72
N ARG A 277 15.94 -12.08 8.60
CA ARG A 277 14.57 -12.01 8.06
C ARG A 277 14.56 -11.69 6.57
N LEU A 278 15.61 -11.02 6.08
CA LEU A 278 15.80 -10.66 4.67
C LEU A 278 17.10 -11.30 4.14
N SER A 279 17.11 -11.72 2.88
CA SER A 279 18.33 -12.21 2.24
C SER A 279 19.33 -11.08 1.99
N ASP A 280 20.60 -11.42 1.78
CA ASP A 280 21.63 -10.43 1.40
C ASP A 280 21.25 -9.71 0.09
N GLU A 281 20.70 -10.47 -0.87
CA GLU A 281 20.26 -9.96 -2.17
C GLU A 281 19.12 -8.95 -2.03
N ASP A 282 18.07 -9.28 -1.28
CA ASP A 282 16.94 -8.37 -1.09
C ASP A 282 17.30 -7.17 -0.20
N ALA A 283 18.24 -7.33 0.74
CA ALA A 283 18.78 -6.22 1.51
C ALA A 283 19.56 -5.25 0.60
N GLN A 284 20.38 -5.77 -0.31
CA GLN A 284 21.10 -4.95 -1.29
C GLN A 284 20.14 -4.22 -2.24
N ARG A 285 19.09 -4.91 -2.73
CA ARG A 285 18.02 -4.30 -3.54
C ARG A 285 17.31 -3.16 -2.80
N LEU A 286 16.99 -3.36 -1.51
CA LEU A 286 16.32 -2.33 -0.72
C LEU A 286 17.23 -1.13 -0.43
N CYS A 287 18.53 -1.35 -0.17
CA CYS A 287 19.51 -0.27 -0.11
C CYS A 287 19.60 0.50 -1.43
N TRP A 288 19.56 -0.21 -2.56
CA TRP A 288 19.57 0.40 -3.89
C TRP A 288 18.32 1.26 -4.12
N LEU A 289 17.14 0.76 -3.76
CA LEU A 289 15.88 1.52 -3.89
C LEU A 289 15.87 2.80 -3.04
N ASP A 290 16.46 2.77 -1.84
CA ASP A 290 16.63 3.97 -1.02
C ASP A 290 17.52 5.01 -1.71
N ALA A 291 18.68 4.57 -2.24
CA ALA A 291 19.63 5.42 -2.95
C ALA A 291 19.01 6.00 -4.23
N PHE A 292 18.44 5.15 -5.07
CA PHE A 292 17.76 5.54 -6.32
C PHE A 292 16.63 6.53 -6.02
N GLY A 293 15.74 6.21 -5.08
CA GLY A 293 14.64 7.08 -4.68
C GLY A 293 15.14 8.46 -4.24
N ALA A 294 16.23 8.54 -3.47
CA ALA A 294 16.83 9.80 -3.08
C ALA A 294 17.36 10.60 -4.28
N LEU A 295 18.02 9.93 -5.22
CA LEU A 295 18.64 10.54 -6.41
C LEU A 295 17.61 10.98 -7.48
N ILE A 296 16.40 10.41 -7.47
CA ILE A 296 15.29 10.83 -8.34
C ILE A 296 14.34 11.85 -7.66
N ALA A 297 14.77 12.45 -6.54
CA ALA A 297 13.99 13.41 -5.79
C ALA A 297 12.66 12.86 -5.23
N ASN A 298 12.61 11.56 -4.93
CA ASN A 298 11.47 10.97 -4.23
C ASN A 298 11.50 11.39 -2.77
N ALA A 299 10.76 12.44 -2.42
CA ALA A 299 10.64 12.93 -1.03
C ALA A 299 9.64 12.12 -0.18
N ASP A 300 8.97 11.12 -0.75
CA ASP A 300 7.91 10.33 -0.11
C ASP A 300 8.36 8.88 0.17
N ARG A 301 9.62 8.71 0.60
CA ARG A 301 10.21 7.40 0.92
C ARG A 301 9.83 6.92 2.33
N HIS A 302 8.53 6.77 2.58
CA HIS A 302 8.03 6.25 3.86
C HIS A 302 7.95 4.71 3.86
N GLN A 303 7.93 4.10 5.04
CA GLN A 303 7.98 2.62 5.19
C GLN A 303 6.81 1.87 4.51
N TYR A 304 5.64 2.52 4.30
CA TYR A 304 4.51 1.89 3.60
C TYR A 304 4.71 1.75 2.08
N ASN A 305 5.76 2.33 1.50
CA ASN A 305 6.09 2.21 0.07
C ASN A 305 7.05 1.04 -0.23
N ILE A 306 7.33 0.21 0.79
CA ILE A 306 8.08 -1.03 0.66
C ILE A 306 7.20 -2.15 1.19
N LEU A 307 6.98 -3.17 0.37
CA LEU A 307 6.22 -4.37 0.74
C LEU A 307 7.10 -5.61 0.66
N PHE A 308 6.75 -6.62 1.44
CA PHE A 308 7.36 -7.93 1.43
C PHE A 308 6.30 -8.99 1.26
N PHE A 309 6.58 -9.99 0.43
CA PHE A 309 5.87 -11.26 0.51
C PHE A 309 6.33 -12.02 1.76
N THR A 310 5.37 -12.68 2.43
CA THR A 310 5.64 -13.36 3.70
C THR A 310 5.65 -14.87 3.52
N GLU A 311 6.76 -15.50 3.89
CA GLU A 311 6.93 -16.95 3.92
C GLU A 311 7.40 -17.37 5.32
N GLY A 312 6.44 -17.50 6.23
CA GLY A 312 6.73 -17.71 7.65
C GLY A 312 7.45 -16.50 8.25
N SER A 313 8.66 -16.70 8.77
CA SER A 313 9.50 -15.63 9.33
C SER A 313 10.38 -14.93 8.28
N HIS A 314 10.49 -15.49 7.07
CA HIS A 314 11.29 -14.92 6.00
C HIS A 314 10.46 -13.92 5.21
N LEU A 315 11.12 -12.84 4.84
CA LEU A 315 10.60 -11.77 4.02
C LEU A 315 11.30 -11.84 2.66
N ARG A 316 10.50 -11.74 1.60
CA ARG A 316 11.00 -11.55 0.25
C ARG A 316 10.55 -10.19 -0.24
N LEU A 317 11.47 -9.36 -0.70
CA LEU A 317 11.14 -8.01 -1.17
C LEU A 317 10.15 -8.12 -2.34
N ALA A 318 9.00 -7.44 -2.20
CA ALA A 318 8.01 -7.38 -3.26
C ALA A 318 8.46 -6.39 -4.36
N PRO A 319 7.87 -6.44 -5.57
CA PRO A 319 8.20 -5.49 -6.62
C PRO A 319 8.07 -4.04 -6.15
N ALA A 320 9.03 -3.20 -6.56
CA ALA A 320 9.00 -1.78 -6.31
C ALA A 320 7.74 -1.14 -6.92
N PHE A 321 7.19 -0.17 -6.23
CA PHE A 321 6.06 0.66 -6.66
C PHE A 321 6.24 2.07 -6.07
N ASP A 322 5.42 3.02 -6.51
CA ASP A 322 5.39 4.40 -5.96
C ASP A 322 6.76 5.11 -5.94
N GLN A 323 7.57 4.90 -6.99
CA GLN A 323 8.84 5.60 -7.18
C GLN A 323 8.59 6.92 -7.92
N VAL A 324 8.22 7.97 -7.18
CA VAL A 324 7.76 9.24 -7.76
C VAL A 324 8.63 10.42 -7.30
N SER A 325 8.97 11.34 -8.22
CA SER A 325 9.79 12.55 -7.95
C SER A 325 9.03 13.65 -7.19
N MET A 326 8.61 13.32 -5.98
CA MET A 326 7.73 14.12 -5.12
C MET A 326 8.26 15.50 -4.73
N LEU A 327 9.56 15.78 -4.90
CA LEU A 327 10.10 17.14 -4.79
C LEU A 327 9.38 18.14 -5.72
N TYR A 328 8.96 17.68 -6.90
CA TYR A 328 8.30 18.49 -7.92
C TYR A 328 6.77 18.48 -7.80
N ALA A 329 6.21 17.87 -6.76
CA ALA A 329 4.79 17.91 -6.50
C ALA A 329 4.28 19.34 -6.24
N PRO A 330 3.07 19.68 -6.73
CA PRO A 330 2.39 20.88 -6.30
C PRO A 330 2.26 20.91 -4.75
N THR A 331 2.39 22.10 -4.19
CA THR A 331 2.22 22.35 -2.76
C THR A 331 0.76 22.20 -2.34
N ALA A 332 0.51 22.09 -1.04
CA ALA A 332 -0.84 21.94 -0.50
C ALA A 332 -1.77 23.14 -0.81
N ASP A 333 -1.20 24.34 -1.01
CA ASP A 333 -1.90 25.55 -1.45
C ASP A 333 -2.03 25.67 -2.97
N GLY A 334 -1.66 24.64 -3.73
CA GLY A 334 -1.86 24.57 -5.18
C GLY A 334 -0.87 25.37 -5.99
N GLN A 335 0.40 25.43 -5.57
CA GLN A 335 1.47 26.09 -6.32
C GLN A 335 2.49 25.09 -6.83
N VAL A 336 3.17 25.43 -7.93
CA VAL A 336 4.32 24.66 -8.45
C VAL A 336 5.55 25.57 -8.37
N PRO A 337 6.18 25.69 -7.19
CA PRO A 337 7.36 26.53 -7.05
C PRO A 337 8.54 25.92 -7.81
N PRO A 338 9.50 26.74 -8.27
CA PRO A 338 10.76 26.23 -8.78
C PRO A 338 11.47 25.45 -7.67
N ARG A 339 12.00 24.27 -8.02
CA ARG A 339 12.70 23.37 -7.11
C ARG A 339 13.99 22.92 -7.75
N GLU A 340 15.06 22.92 -6.98
CA GLU A 340 16.36 22.40 -7.38
C GLU A 340 16.62 21.09 -6.66
N LEU A 341 17.05 20.08 -7.41
CA LEU A 341 17.50 18.82 -6.83
C LEU A 341 18.89 19.03 -6.22
N MET A 342 18.96 18.86 -4.91
CA MET A 342 20.24 18.73 -4.21
C MET A 342 20.61 17.25 -4.16
N LEU A 343 21.71 16.88 -4.82
CA LEU A 343 22.15 15.49 -4.79
C LEU A 343 22.53 15.08 -3.35
N PRO A 344 21.96 13.98 -2.83
CA PRO A 344 22.37 13.42 -1.55
C PRO A 344 23.82 12.91 -1.61
N HIS A 345 24.43 12.69 -0.44
CA HIS A 345 25.68 11.96 -0.31
C HIS A 345 25.41 10.48 0.02
N PRO A 346 26.29 9.55 -0.39
CA PRO A 346 26.17 8.16 0.02
C PRO A 346 26.27 8.05 1.54
N THR A 347 25.44 7.18 2.12
CA THR A 347 25.57 6.73 3.50
C THR A 347 26.40 5.45 3.54
N ALA A 348 26.83 5.03 4.74
CA ALA A 348 27.49 3.73 4.90
C ALA A 348 26.64 2.56 4.35
N ASN A 349 25.31 2.63 4.47
CA ASN A 349 24.40 1.57 4.05
C ASN A 349 24.12 1.56 2.54
N THR A 350 24.37 2.68 1.85
CA THR A 350 24.14 2.79 0.40
C THR A 350 25.44 2.83 -0.40
N LEU A 351 26.60 2.85 0.25
CA LEU A 351 27.90 3.05 -0.40
C LEU A 351 28.18 2.00 -1.48
N GLU A 352 27.86 0.73 -1.22
CA GLU A 352 28.10 -0.38 -2.14
C GLU A 352 27.24 -0.33 -3.41
N VAL A 353 26.04 0.25 -3.31
CA VAL A 353 25.06 0.34 -4.41
C VAL A 353 25.03 1.72 -5.06
N TRP A 354 25.85 2.66 -4.57
CA TRP A 354 25.68 4.08 -4.85
C TRP A 354 25.91 4.43 -6.32
N GLU A 355 27.02 4.00 -6.91
CA GLU A 355 27.34 4.35 -8.30
C GLU A 355 26.35 3.71 -9.29
N ASP A 356 25.87 2.50 -8.99
CA ASP A 356 24.84 1.84 -9.79
C ASP A 356 23.51 2.59 -9.73
N ALA A 357 23.07 2.99 -8.52
CA ALA A 357 21.88 3.82 -8.33
C ALA A 357 22.02 5.22 -8.96
N ARG A 358 23.23 5.80 -9.00
CA ARG A 358 23.52 7.07 -9.69
C ARG A 358 23.36 6.95 -11.19
N GLU A 359 23.88 5.89 -11.79
CA GLU A 359 23.71 5.63 -13.22
C GLU A 359 22.24 5.42 -13.58
N ALA A 360 21.51 4.66 -12.75
CA ALA A 360 20.06 4.51 -12.90
C ALA A 360 19.31 5.84 -12.79
N ALA A 361 19.66 6.68 -11.81
CA ALA A 361 19.06 8.01 -11.67
C ALA A 361 19.38 8.92 -12.86
N ARG A 362 20.61 8.86 -13.40
CA ARG A 362 20.98 9.57 -14.64
C ARG A 362 20.08 9.12 -15.79
N GLN A 363 19.92 7.82 -15.99
CA GLN A 363 19.04 7.24 -17.02
C GLN A 363 17.58 7.68 -16.82
N PHE A 364 17.09 7.71 -15.58
CA PHE A 364 15.75 8.20 -15.27
C PHE A 364 15.56 9.67 -15.72
N TRP A 365 16.50 10.55 -15.37
CA TRP A 365 16.42 11.96 -15.75
C TRP A 365 16.59 12.18 -17.25
N GLU A 366 17.47 11.41 -17.91
CA GLU A 366 17.63 11.41 -19.37
C GLU A 366 16.32 11.06 -20.06
N ARG A 367 15.72 9.92 -19.70
CA ARG A 367 14.43 9.47 -20.26
C ARG A 367 13.31 10.48 -20.03
N GLY A 368 13.24 11.08 -18.84
CA GLY A 368 12.28 12.15 -18.55
C GLY A 368 12.52 13.42 -19.38
N SER A 369 13.76 13.73 -19.76
CA SER A 369 14.04 14.89 -20.61
C SER A 369 13.62 14.69 -22.07
N GLU A 370 13.60 13.43 -22.53
CA GLU A 370 13.29 13.05 -23.91
C GLU A 370 11.83 12.67 -24.12
N ASP A 371 11.08 12.33 -23.06
CA ASP A 371 9.69 11.89 -23.18
C ASP A 371 8.75 13.04 -23.58
N THR A 372 8.34 13.04 -24.85
CA THR A 372 7.49 14.09 -25.44
C THR A 372 6.11 14.25 -24.81
N ARG A 373 5.66 13.28 -24.00
CA ARG A 373 4.41 13.40 -23.25
C ARG A 373 4.58 14.39 -22.09
N LEU A 374 5.77 14.49 -21.50
CA LEU A 374 6.05 15.42 -20.41
C LEU A 374 5.97 16.88 -20.88
N SER A 375 5.52 17.76 -19.99
CA SER A 375 5.51 19.20 -20.23
C SER A 375 6.91 19.77 -20.46
N ASP A 376 7.02 20.88 -21.19
CA ASP A 376 8.31 21.54 -21.45
C ASP A 376 9.08 21.85 -20.16
N ASP A 377 8.39 22.32 -19.12
CA ASP A 377 8.97 22.60 -17.81
C ASP A 377 9.45 21.31 -17.12
N ALA A 378 8.70 20.20 -17.21
CA ALA A 378 9.16 18.90 -16.72
C ALA A 378 10.42 18.42 -17.45
N ARG A 379 10.41 18.45 -18.78
CA ARG A 379 11.56 18.04 -19.60
C ARG A 379 12.79 18.90 -19.30
N MET A 380 12.60 20.20 -19.05
CA MET A 380 13.66 21.13 -18.68
C MET A 380 14.31 20.79 -17.32
N PHE A 381 13.52 20.52 -16.27
CA PHE A 381 14.12 20.12 -15.00
C PHE A 381 14.75 18.73 -15.09
N CYS A 382 14.19 17.80 -15.88
CA CYS A 382 14.79 16.49 -16.09
C CYS A 382 16.17 16.63 -16.76
N ALA A 383 16.26 17.44 -17.82
CA ALA A 383 17.53 17.74 -18.50
C ALA A 383 18.55 18.42 -17.58
N SER A 384 18.06 19.29 -16.68
CA SER A 384 18.91 19.98 -15.70
C SER A 384 19.44 19.00 -14.64
N ASN A 385 18.57 18.14 -14.11
CA ASN A 385 18.94 17.12 -13.12
C ASN A 385 19.89 16.08 -13.69
N MET A 386 19.68 15.64 -14.94
CA MET A 386 20.57 14.69 -15.64
C MET A 386 22.03 15.18 -15.62
N LYS A 387 22.27 16.49 -15.82
CA LYS A 387 23.61 17.08 -15.82
C LYS A 387 24.32 17.03 -14.46
N LEU A 388 23.58 16.83 -13.37
CA LEU A 388 24.17 16.67 -12.03
C LEU A 388 24.91 15.32 -11.88
N PHE A 389 24.66 14.38 -12.79
CA PHE A 389 25.26 13.05 -12.80
C PHE A 389 26.39 12.91 -13.84
N ALA A 390 26.75 14.00 -14.53
CA ALA A 390 27.80 14.05 -15.55
C ALA A 390 29.22 14.08 -14.96
#